data_AF-A0A920JJ12-F1
#
_entry.id   AF-A0A920JJ12-F1
#
_cell.length_a   1.000
_cell.length_b   1.000
_cell.length_c   1.000
_cell.angle_alpha   90.00
_cell.angle_beta   90.00
_cell.angle_gamma   90.00
#
_symmetry.space_group_name_H-M   'P 1'
#
loop_
_entity.id
_entity.type
_entity.pdbx_description
1 polymer ?
#
loop_
_entity_poly.entity_id
_entity_poly.type
_entity_poly.pdbx_seq_one_letter_code
_entity_poly.pdbx_strand_id
1 'polypeptide(L)' 'MKKIIFTLMIIIGSSNVYSLDIRGDANEFKGEITSVTLTNEGGVFNVVGNTGQYGKVWLTYNLKLDNPM' A
#
# COMPACT_ATOMS: atom_id res chain seq x y z
N MET A 1 35.22 -11.98 -21.18
CA MET A 1 33.89 -12.20 -21.81
C MET A 1 32.86 -12.78 -20.84
N LYS A 2 33.09 -13.93 -20.19
CA LYS A 2 32.14 -14.51 -19.21
C LYS A 2 31.72 -13.58 -18.06
N LYS A 3 32.65 -12.80 -17.49
CA LYS A 3 32.35 -11.85 -16.39
C LYS A 3 31.38 -10.73 -16.82
N ILE A 4 31.54 -10.22 -18.05
CA ILE A 4 30.69 -9.16 -18.62
C ILE A 4 29.27 -9.68 -18.86
N ILE A 5 29.15 -10.90 -19.38
CA ILE A 5 27.85 -11.57 -19.60
C ILE A 5 27.14 -11.78 -18.26
N PHE A 6 27.86 -12.19 -17.22
CA PHE A 6 27.29 -12.40 -15.90
C PHE A 6 26.80 -11.08 -15.26
N THR A 7 27.56 -9.99 -15.41
CA THR A 7 27.15 -8.66 -14.95
C THR A 7 25.91 -8.16 -15.68
N LEU A 8 25.82 -8.37 -17.00
CA LEU A 8 24.65 -7.96 -17.79
C LEU A 8 23.38 -8.72 -17.36
N MET A 9 23.51 -9.99 -16.98
CA MET A 9 22.40 -10.83 -16.51
C MET A 9 21.81 -10.36 -15.18
N ILE A 10 22.65 -9.81 -14.28
CA ILE A 10 22.21 -9.26 -12.99
C ILE A 10 21.43 -7.95 -13.18
N ILE A 11 21.86 -7.11 -14.13
CA ILE A 11 21.21 -5.81 -14.41
C ILE A 11 19.82 -5.99 -15.04
N ILE A 12 19.62 -7.05 -15.85
CA ILE A 12 18.32 -7.33 -16.49
C ILE A 12 17.34 -7.98 -15.49
N GLY A 13 17.83 -8.62 -14.43
CA GLY A 13 17.00 -9.29 -13.42
C GLY A 13 16.31 -8.37 -12.41
N SER A 14 16.66 -7.08 -12.36
CA SER A 14 16.20 -6.17 -11.29
C SER A 14 14.88 -5.42 -11.55
N SER A 15 14.07 -5.81 -12.54
CA SER A 15 12.85 -5.05 -12.91
C SER A 15 11.54 -5.59 -12.32
N ASN A 16 11.53 -6.04 -11.07
CA ASN A 16 10.27 -6.36 -10.36
C ASN A 16 10.14 -5.50 -9.10
N VAL A 17 10.07 -4.19 -9.29
CA VAL A 17 9.55 -3.29 -8.27
C VAL A 17 8.04 -3.37 -8.35
N TYR A 18 7.45 -4.33 -7.64
CA TYR A 18 6.00 -4.31 -7.40
C TYR A 18 5.73 -3.08 -6.55
N SER A 19 5.32 -1.98 -7.19
CA SER A 19 4.70 -0.88 -6.46
C SER A 19 3.47 -1.46 -5.77
N LEU A 20 3.31 -1.18 -4.48
CA LEU A 20 2.08 -1.47 -3.76
C LEU A 20 0.96 -0.66 -4.45
N ASP A 21 0.30 -1.28 -5.42
CA ASP A 21 -0.84 -0.68 -6.08
C ASP A 21 -2.07 -0.88 -5.19
N ILE A 22 -2.19 0.01 -4.21
CA ILE A 22 -3.36 0.12 -3.34
C ILE A 22 -4.60 0.62 -4.11
N ARG A 23 -4.48 0.89 -5.41
CA ARG A 23 -5.59 1.21 -6.33
C ARG A 23 -6.00 -0.01 -7.16
N GLY A 24 -5.44 -1.19 -6.90
CA GLY A 24 -5.98 -2.46 -7.41
C GLY A 24 -7.48 -2.54 -7.07
N ASP A 25 -8.27 -3.09 -8.01
CA ASP A 25 -9.74 -3.07 -8.05
C ASP A 25 -10.38 -2.54 -6.76
N ALA A 26 -10.83 -1.29 -6.79
CA ALA A 26 -11.30 -0.54 -5.61
C ALA A 26 -12.39 -1.23 -4.77
N ASN A 27 -12.88 -2.38 -5.24
CA ASN A 27 -13.94 -3.19 -4.67
C ASN A 27 -13.45 -4.35 -3.77
N GLU A 28 -12.15 -4.63 -3.67
CA GLU A 28 -11.66 -5.86 -2.99
C GLU A 28 -11.17 -5.69 -1.54
N PHE A 29 -10.99 -4.46 -1.05
CA PHE A 29 -10.57 -4.27 0.34
C PHE A 29 -11.76 -4.31 1.31
N LYS A 30 -11.85 -5.40 2.10
CA LYS A 30 -12.68 -5.47 3.30
C LYS A 30 -11.79 -5.56 4.53
N GLY A 31 -11.93 -4.60 5.44
CA GLY A 31 -11.18 -4.56 6.68
C GLY A 31 -12.04 -4.12 7.86
N GLU A 32 -11.62 -4.51 9.06
CA GLU A 32 -12.20 -4.12 10.34
C GLU A 32 -11.49 -2.88 10.87
N ILE A 33 -12.27 -1.88 11.30
CA ILE A 33 -11.72 -0.70 11.97
C ILE A 33 -11.23 -1.13 13.35
N THR A 34 -9.94 -0.97 13.60
CA THR A 34 -9.32 -1.33 14.88
C THR A 34 -9.22 -0.15 15.84
N SER A 35 -9.14 1.07 15.32
CA SER A 35 -9.25 2.27 16.15
C SER A 35 -9.72 3.48 15.35
N VAL A 36 -10.36 4.40 16.09
CA VAL A 36 -10.77 5.72 15.61
C VAL A 36 -10.26 6.75 16.61
N THR A 37 -9.57 7.77 16.13
CA THR A 37 -9.15 8.92 16.93
C THR A 37 -9.61 10.19 16.24
N LEU A 38 -10.37 11.01 16.93
CA LEU A 38 -10.84 12.29 16.43
C LEU A 38 -10.06 13.41 17.10
N THR A 39 -9.66 14.41 16.32
CA THR A 39 -8.99 15.62 16.79
C THR A 39 -9.72 16.84 16.26
N ASN A 40 -9.34 18.03 16.74
CA ASN A 40 -9.89 19.29 16.22
C ASN A 40 -9.49 19.57 14.76
N GLU A 41 -8.53 18.80 14.22
CA GLU A 41 -8.00 18.95 12.86
C GLU A 41 -8.56 17.89 11.90
N GLY A 42 -9.28 16.89 12.40
CA GLY A 42 -9.86 15.81 11.60
C GLY A 42 -9.92 14.48 12.35
N GLY A 43 -9.56 13.38 11.67
CA GLY A 43 -9.66 12.05 12.25
C GLY A 43 -8.66 11.04 11.67
N VAL A 44 -8.22 10.12 12.51
CA VAL A 44 -7.35 9.00 12.15
C VAL A 44 -8.13 7.70 12.33
N PHE A 45 -8.23 6.92 11.27
CA PHE A 45 -8.89 5.61 11.27
C PHE A 45 -7.85 4.54 10.95
N ASN A 46 -7.74 3.55 11.82
CA ASN A 46 -6.90 2.38 11.56
C ASN A 46 -7.77 1.20 11.21
N VAL A 47 -7.42 0.53 10.12
CA VAL A 47 -8.17 -0.59 9.55
C VAL A 47 -7.23 -1.76 9.31
N VAL A 48 -7.67 -2.96 9.67
CA VAL A 48 -6.94 -4.20 9.38
C VAL A 48 -7.81 -5.08 8.50
N GLY A 49 -7.25 -5.56 7.40
CA GLY A 49 -7.97 -6.43 6.47
C GLY A 49 -7.04 -7.37 5.73
N ASN A 50 -7.62 -8.21 4.89
CA ASN A 50 -6.88 -9.02 3.94
C ASN A 50 -7.19 -8.55 2.52
N THR A 51 -6.18 -8.49 1.65
CA THR A 51 -6.36 -8.10 0.24
C THR A 51 -5.54 -9.00 -0.69
N GLY A 52 -6.25 -9.77 -1.51
CA GLY A 52 -5.73 -10.64 -2.57
C GLY A 52 -4.37 -11.28 -2.27
N GLN A 53 -3.42 -11.04 -3.19
CA GLN A 53 -2.05 -11.55 -3.13
C GLN A 53 -1.16 -10.90 -2.04
N TYR A 54 -1.62 -9.81 -1.44
CA TYR A 54 -0.85 -9.06 -0.44
C TYR A 54 -1.12 -9.54 0.99
N GLY A 55 -2.13 -10.39 1.19
CA GLY A 55 -2.45 -10.97 2.50
C GLY A 55 -2.92 -9.90 3.49
N LYS A 56 -2.43 -9.98 4.73
CA LYS A 56 -2.84 -9.07 5.80
C LYS A 56 -2.22 -7.68 5.61
N VAL A 57 -3.07 -6.66 5.64
CA VAL A 57 -2.67 -5.25 5.49
C VAL A 57 -3.21 -4.41 6.64
N TRP A 58 -2.46 -3.35 6.95
CA TRP A 58 -2.84 -2.32 7.91
C TRP A 58 -2.92 -0.99 7.16
N LEU A 59 -4.05 -0.30 7.31
CA LEU A 59 -4.31 0.94 6.62
C LEU A 59 -4.66 2.03 7.63
N THR A 60 -3.98 3.17 7.50
CA THR A 60 -4.25 4.37 8.31
C THR A 60 -4.79 5.46 7.39
N TYR A 61 -6.06 5.82 7.59
CA TYR A 61 -6.68 6.94 6.90
C TYR A 61 -6.62 8.19 7.78
N ASN A 62 -5.97 9.23 7.25
CA ASN A 62 -5.92 10.55 7.88
C ASN A 62 -6.92 11.46 7.14
N LEU A 63 -8.06 11.70 7.77
CA LEU A 63 -9.07 12.63 7.30
C LEU A 63 -8.76 14.02 7.88
N LYS A 64 -8.81 15.04 7.03
CA LYS A 64 -8.79 16.45 7.48
C LYS A 64 -10.21 16.92 7.70
N LEU A 65 -10.41 17.80 8.69
CA LEU A 65 -11.71 18.41 8.97
C LEU A 65 -12.21 19.22 7.77
N ASP A 66 -11.30 19.94 7.13
CA ASP A 66 -11.57 20.66 5.89
C ASP A 66 -11.40 19.73 4.68
N ASN A 67 -12.53 19.28 4.14
CA ASN A 67 -12.60 18.80 2.77
C ASN A 67 -13.16 19.95 1.92
N PRO A 68 -12.32 20.81 1.32
CA PRO A 68 -12.81 21.81 0.39
C PRO A 68 -13.59 21.10 -0.72
N MET A 69 -14.86 21.51 -0.91
CA MET A 69 -15.71 21.03 -2.00
C MET A 69 -15.15 21.39 -3.37
#